data_AF-A0A7S2HM61-F1
#
_entry.id   AF-A0A7S2HM61-F1
#
_cell.length_a   1.000
_cell.length_b   1.000
_cell.length_c   1.000
_cell.angle_alpha   90.00
_cell.angle_beta   90.00
_cell.angle_gamma   90.00
#
_symmetry.space_group_name_H-M   'P 1'
#
loop_
_entity.id
_entity.type
_entity.pdbx_description
1 polymer ?
#
loop_
_entity_poly.entity_id
_entity_poly.type
_entity_poly.pdbx_seq_one_letter_code
_entity_poly.pdbx_strand_id
1 'polypeptide(L)'
;AQSLPPYVMEDARGFALSCVVPNALVGGLIGRSGSGTKEVQGITNTKIGIREIPGDPDNRNLNIAGPLASTCAAYMLMMKRYLDAEAQGPPPHEPRPREVPARRR
;
A
#
# COMPACT_ATOMS: atom_id res chain seq x y z
N ALA A 1 28.34 -0.84 -18.58
CA ALA A 1 27.12 -0.87 -17.77
C ALA A 1 27.18 -2.12 -16.88
N GLN A 2 27.15 -1.99 -15.56
CA GLN A 2 27.03 -3.17 -14.70
C GLN A 2 25.58 -3.68 -14.81
N SER A 3 25.44 -4.95 -15.21
CA SER A 3 24.14 -5.62 -15.21
C SER A 3 23.61 -5.76 -13.78
N LEU A 4 22.29 -5.87 -13.64
CA LEU A 4 21.66 -6.11 -12.35
C LEU A 4 22.16 -7.46 -11.78
N PRO A 5 22.39 -7.58 -10.46
CA PRO A 5 22.93 -8.82 -9.90
C PRO A 5 21.92 -9.99 -10.04
N PRO A 6 22.26 -11.05 -10.81
CA PRO A 6 21.29 -12.11 -11.16
C PRO A 6 20.80 -12.88 -9.93
N TYR A 7 21.68 -13.10 -8.94
CA TYR A 7 21.33 -13.75 -7.68
C TYR A 7 20.26 -13.04 -6.88
N VAL A 8 20.03 -11.74 -7.11
CA VAL A 8 18.93 -10.99 -6.47
C VAL A 8 17.63 -11.18 -7.25
N MET A 9 17.71 -11.20 -8.58
CA MET A 9 16.54 -11.35 -9.46
C MET A 9 15.96 -12.76 -9.44
N GLU A 10 16.81 -13.77 -9.22
CA GLU A 10 16.46 -15.19 -9.26
C GLU A 10 16.17 -15.79 -7.87
N ASP A 11 16.37 -15.03 -6.78
CA ASP A 11 16.14 -15.54 -5.43
C ASP A 11 14.64 -15.80 -5.18
N ALA A 12 14.28 -17.07 -5.08
CA ALA A 12 12.90 -17.51 -4.86
C ALA A 12 12.33 -17.10 -3.49
N ARG A 13 13.17 -16.75 -2.51
CA ARG A 13 12.69 -16.21 -1.22
C ARG A 13 12.09 -14.82 -1.41
N GLY A 14 12.53 -14.10 -2.44
CA GLY A 14 12.05 -12.77 -2.77
C GLY A 14 12.46 -11.70 -1.76
N PHE A 15 11.88 -10.52 -1.93
CA PHE A 15 12.10 -9.35 -1.10
C PHE A 15 10.76 -8.69 -0.79
N ALA A 16 10.76 -7.79 0.20
CA ALA A 16 9.62 -6.94 0.49
C ALA A 16 9.92 -5.49 0.12
N LEU A 17 8.97 -4.84 -0.55
CA LEU A 17 8.91 -3.39 -0.69
C LEU A 17 7.80 -2.87 0.21
N SER A 18 8.11 -1.84 0.99
CA SER A 18 7.14 -1.18 1.85
C SER A 18 7.13 0.32 1.56
N CYS A 19 5.94 0.92 1.54
CA CYS A 19 5.78 2.35 1.50
C CYS A 19 4.64 2.80 2.41
N VAL A 20 4.67 4.08 2.76
CA VAL A 20 3.62 4.73 3.54
C VAL A 20 2.65 5.38 2.57
N VAL A 21 1.35 5.15 2.76
CA VAL A 21 0.28 5.77 1.97
C VAL A 21 -0.73 6.45 2.90
N PRO A 22 -1.33 7.59 2.50
CA PRO A 22 -2.36 8.25 3.28
C PRO A 22 -3.58 7.33 3.49
N ASN A 23 -4.10 7.28 4.70
CA ASN A 23 -5.26 6.48 5.07
C ASN A 23 -6.50 6.85 4.22
N ALA A 24 -6.64 8.13 3.86
CA ALA A 24 -7.72 8.63 3.00
C ALA A 24 -7.77 7.96 1.61
N LEU A 25 -6.65 7.49 1.08
CA LEU A 25 -6.54 6.90 -0.25
C LEU A 25 -6.62 5.37 -0.25
N VAL A 26 -6.48 4.74 0.92
CA VAL A 26 -6.42 3.27 1.05
C VAL A 26 -7.66 2.58 0.49
N GLY A 27 -8.84 3.19 0.60
CA GLY A 27 -10.06 2.67 -0.03
C GLY A 27 -9.93 2.51 -1.55
N GLY A 28 -9.32 3.47 -2.24
CA GLY A 28 -9.06 3.43 -3.68
C GLY A 28 -8.02 2.39 -4.08
N LEU A 29 -6.99 2.18 -3.24
CA LEU A 29 -5.99 1.14 -3.45
C LEU A 29 -6.58 -0.27 -3.28
N ILE A 30 -7.37 -0.49 -2.23
CA ILE A 30 -7.99 -1.79 -1.91
C ILE A 30 -9.08 -2.16 -2.92
N GLY A 31 -9.88 -1.19 -3.34
CA GLY A 31 -11.05 -1.41 -4.19
C GLY A 31 -12.20 -2.13 -3.47
N ARG A 32 -13.37 -2.17 -4.11
CA ARG A 32 -14.58 -2.81 -3.54
C ARG A 32 -14.31 -4.30 -3.24
N SER A 33 -14.59 -4.72 -2.00
CA SER A 33 -14.36 -6.11 -1.53
C SER A 33 -12.91 -6.60 -1.67
N GLY A 34 -11.94 -5.68 -1.68
CA GLY A 34 -10.52 -5.99 -1.86
C GLY A 34 -10.13 -6.35 -3.29
N SER A 35 -10.96 -6.04 -4.30
CA SER A 35 -10.70 -6.42 -5.68
C SER A 35 -9.40 -5.84 -6.23
N GLY A 36 -9.05 -4.60 -5.87
CA GLY A 36 -7.87 -3.91 -6.39
C GLY A 36 -6.57 -4.60 -5.97
N THR A 37 -6.42 -4.90 -4.68
CA THR A 37 -5.23 -5.61 -4.18
C THR A 37 -5.23 -7.08 -4.59
N LYS A 38 -6.38 -7.75 -4.70
CA LYS A 38 -6.47 -9.14 -5.20
C LYS A 38 -6.06 -9.25 -6.66
N GLU A 39 -6.50 -8.32 -7.51
CA GLU A 39 -6.13 -8.28 -8.92
C GLU A 39 -4.61 -8.09 -9.08
N VAL A 40 -4.01 -7.12 -8.37
CA VAL A 40 -2.56 -6.90 -8.43
C VAL A 40 -1.78 -8.12 -7.94
N GLN A 41 -2.21 -8.74 -6.82
CA GLN A 41 -1.60 -9.98 -6.33
C GLN A 41 -1.69 -11.11 -7.36
N GLY A 42 -2.84 -11.29 -8.03
CA GLY A 42 -3.04 -12.32 -9.03
C GLY A 42 -2.16 -12.14 -10.28
N ILE A 43 -2.05 -10.91 -10.78
CA ILE A 43 -1.25 -10.61 -11.98
C ILE A 43 0.25 -10.75 -11.70
N THR A 44 0.69 -10.35 -10.51
CA THR A 44 2.12 -10.27 -10.17
C THR A 44 2.65 -11.46 -9.39
N ASN A 45 1.75 -12.33 -8.91
CA ASN A 45 2.06 -13.41 -7.98
C ASN A 45 2.81 -12.91 -6.73
N THR A 46 2.33 -11.82 -6.14
CA THR A 46 2.88 -11.22 -4.92
C THR A 46 1.88 -11.31 -3.77
N LYS A 47 2.37 -11.09 -2.55
CA LYS A 47 1.55 -10.90 -1.36
C LYS A 47 1.50 -9.41 -1.01
N ILE A 48 0.30 -8.84 -0.96
CA ILE A 48 0.08 -7.43 -0.63
C ILE A 48 -0.69 -7.33 0.68
N GLY A 49 -0.20 -6.49 1.59
CA GLY A 49 -0.87 -6.15 2.84
C GLY A 49 -0.82 -4.66 3.11
N ILE A 50 -1.91 -4.10 3.62
CA ILE A 50 -1.98 -2.71 4.09
C ILE A 50 -2.30 -2.73 5.57
N ARG A 51 -1.36 -2.26 6.40
CA ARG A 51 -1.45 -2.32 7.87
C ARG A 51 -1.56 -0.93 8.48
N GLU A 52 -2.14 -0.87 9.66
CA GLU A 52 -2.14 0.34 10.49
C GLU A 52 -0.72 0.62 11.00
N ILE A 53 -0.39 1.89 11.15
CA ILE A 53 0.84 2.34 11.78
C ILE A 53 0.47 2.80 13.20
N PRO A 54 0.99 2.16 14.26
CA PRO A 54 0.66 2.54 15.63
C PRO A 54 1.01 4.01 15.90
N GLY A 55 0.03 4.78 16.37
CA GLY A 55 0.19 6.21 16.66
C GLY A 55 0.07 7.14 15.45
N ASP A 56 -0.19 6.61 14.25
CA ASP A 56 -0.39 7.42 13.03
C ASP A 56 -1.71 7.03 12.34
N PRO A 57 -2.81 7.74 12.64
CA PRO A 57 -4.11 7.47 12.05
C PRO A 57 -4.24 8.02 10.61
N ASP A 58 -3.32 8.88 10.19
CA ASP A 58 -3.35 9.53 8.88
C ASP A 58 -2.66 8.71 7.80
N ASN A 59 -1.85 7.72 8.20
CA ASN A 59 -1.07 6.91 7.29
C ASN A 59 -1.20 5.40 7.51
N ARG A 60 -0.92 4.64 6.46
CA ARG A 60 -0.96 3.17 6.45
C ARG A 60 0.29 2.63 5.78
N ASN A 61 0.76 1.48 6.26
CA ASN A 61 1.92 0.81 5.68
C ASN A 61 1.46 -0.20 4.62
N LEU A 62 1.73 0.11 3.35
CA LEU A 62 1.58 -0.82 2.23
C LEU A 62 2.85 -1.68 2.14
N ASN A 63 2.69 -3.00 2.19
CA ASN A 63 3.76 -3.98 2.09
C ASN A 63 3.48 -4.96 0.96
N ILE A 64 4.46 -5.15 0.08
CA ILE A 64 4.41 -6.08 -1.05
C ILE A 64 5.59 -7.04 -0.90
N ALA A 65 5.35 -8.35 -0.98
CA ALA A 65 6.40 -9.37 -0.86
C ALA A 65 6.30 -10.41 -1.97
N GLY A 66 7.45 -10.83 -2.49
CA GLY A 66 7.58 -11.84 -3.54
C GLY A 66 8.92 -11.71 -4.26
N PRO A 67 9.13 -12.42 -5.39
CA PRO A 67 10.31 -12.23 -6.24
C PRO A 67 10.52 -10.75 -6.57
N LEU A 68 11.77 -10.28 -6.66
CA LEU A 68 12.05 -8.84 -6.76
C LEU A 68 11.35 -8.18 -7.94
N ALA A 69 11.44 -8.79 -9.12
CA ALA A 69 10.79 -8.29 -10.33
C ALA A 69 9.26 -8.19 -10.19
N SER A 70 8.63 -9.23 -9.63
CA SER A 70 7.20 -9.26 -9.32
C SER A 70 6.80 -8.17 -8.32
N THR A 71 7.60 -7.97 -7.28
CA THR A 71 7.37 -6.96 -6.25
C THR A 71 7.45 -5.54 -6.83
N CYS A 72 8.43 -5.26 -7.68
CA CYS A 72 8.52 -3.99 -8.42
C CYS A 72 7.32 -3.78 -9.36
N ALA A 73 6.90 -4.82 -10.08
CA ALA A 73 5.71 -4.74 -10.94
C ALA A 73 4.44 -4.45 -10.14
N ALA A 74 4.25 -5.13 -9.01
CA ALA A 74 3.14 -4.89 -8.09
C ALA A 74 3.17 -3.47 -7.53
N TYR A 75 4.34 -2.97 -7.15
CA TYR A 75 4.51 -1.60 -6.68
C TYR A 75 4.05 -0.58 -7.75
N MET A 76 4.48 -0.72 -9.00
CA MET A 76 4.04 0.16 -10.09
C MET A 76 2.52 0.15 -10.27
N LEU A 77 1.88 -1.02 -10.23
CA LEU A 77 0.42 -1.14 -10.32
C LEU A 77 -0.30 -0.53 -9.13
N MET A 78 0.24 -0.66 -7.91
CA MET A 78 -0.31 -0.02 -6.72
C MET A 78 -0.17 1.51 -6.80
N MET A 79 0.95 2.03 -7.32
CA MET A 79 1.14 3.47 -7.50
C MET A 79 0.23 4.05 -8.59
N LYS A 80 -0.07 3.28 -9.66
CA LYS A 80 -1.12 3.66 -10.60
C LYS A 80 -2.47 3.84 -9.88
N ARG A 81 -2.89 2.85 -9.08
CA ARG A 81 -4.14 2.92 -8.30
C ARG A 81 -4.16 4.09 -7.32
N TYR A 82 -3.01 4.42 -6.74
CA TYR A 82 -2.83 5.59 -5.89
C TYR A 82 -3.12 6.88 -6.67
N LEU A 83 -2.50 7.08 -7.84
CA LEU A 83 -2.70 8.27 -8.66
C LEU A 83 -4.16 8.37 -9.15
N ASP A 84 -4.76 7.24 -9.52
CA ASP A 84 -6.17 7.17 -9.92
C ASP A 84 -7.10 7.58 -8.76
N ALA A 85 -6.78 7.19 -7.52
CA ALA A 85 -7.53 7.56 -6.33
C ALA A 85 -7.35 9.04 -5.95
N GLU A 86 -6.13 9.58 -6.07
CA GLU A 86 -5.88 11.01 -5.87
C GLU A 86 -6.64 11.88 -6.87
N ALA A 87 -6.67 11.47 -8.15
CA ALA A 87 -7.38 12.20 -9.20
C ALA A 87 -8.91 12.24 -9.00
N GLN A 88 -9.48 11.23 -8.36
CA GLN A 88 -10.91 11.20 -7.99
C GLN A 88 -11.24 12.08 -6.78
N GLY A 89 -10.20 12.59 -6.11
CA GLY A 89 -10.31 13.34 -4.87
C GLY A 89 -10.54 12.43 -3.66
N PRO A 90 -10.02 12.78 -2.47
CA PRO A 90 -10.39 12.07 -1.25
C PRO A 90 -11.90 12.22 -1.02
N PRO A 91 -12.61 11.20 -0.51
CA PRO A 91 -13.94 11.40 0.02
C PRO A 91 -13.89 12.53 1.08
N PRO A 92 -14.95 13.34 1.24
CA PRO A 92 -14.95 14.47 2.17
C PRO A 92 -14.43 14.02 3.53
N HIS A 93 -13.28 14.58 3.97
CA HIS A 93 -12.68 14.26 5.25
C HIS A 93 -13.65 14.74 6.33
N GLU A 94 -14.43 13.84 6.90
CA GLU A 94 -15.22 14.13 8.09
C GLU A 94 -14.23 14.52 9.20
N PRO A 95 -14.27 15.77 9.70
CA PRO A 95 -13.30 16.21 10.70
C PRO A 95 -13.41 15.28 11.90
N ARG A 96 -12.30 14.62 12.24
CA ARG A 96 -12.20 13.81 13.45
C ARG A 96 -12.76 14.63 14.62
N PRO A 97 -13.71 14.11 15.40
CA PRO A 97 -14.12 14.78 16.63
C PRO A 97 -12.86 15.10 17.43
N ARG A 98 -12.67 16.38 17.80
CA ARG A 98 -11.58 16.77 18.69
C ARG A 98 -11.70 15.88 19.92
N GLU A 99 -10.67 15.09 20.22
CA GLU A 99 -10.60 14.35 21.49
C GLU A 99 -10.77 15.37 22.61
N VAL A 100 -11.94 15.34 23.25
CA VAL A 100 -12.21 16.19 24.41
C VAL A 100 -11.36 15.61 25.54
N PRO A 101 -10.40 16.36 26.12
CA PRO A 101 -9.62 15.85 27.22
C PRO A 101 -10.56 15.39 28.33
N ALA A 102 -10.42 14.14 28.77
CA ALA A 102 -11.22 13.58 29.85
C ALA A 102 -11.13 14.53 31.05
N ARG A 103 -12.27 15.15 31.43
CA ARG A 103 -12.36 15.99 32.61
C ARG A 103 -11.93 15.15 33.82
N ARG A 104 -10.73 15.41 34.34
CA ARG A 104 -10.33 14.93 35.67
C ARG A 104 -11.34 15.48 36.68
N ARG A 105 -11.95 14.56 37.44
CA ARG A 105 -12.84 14.86 38.57
C ARG A 105 -12.09 15.54 39.70
#